data_AF-I3CD17-F1
#
_entry.id   AF-I3CD17-F1
#
_cell.length_a   1.000
_cell.length_b   1.000
_cell.length_c   1.000
_cell.angle_alpha   90.00
_cell.angle_beta   90.00
_cell.angle_gamma   90.00
#
_symmetry.space_group_name_H-M   'P 1'
#
loop_
_entity.id
_entity.type
_entity.pdbx_description
1 polymer ?
#
loop_
_entity_poly.entity_id
_entity_poly.type
_entity_poly.pdbx_seq_one_letter_code
_entity_poly.pdbx_strand_id
1 'polypeptide(L)'
;MRYLSFLFFLAFVAFVGLPYYTVYKLDNALIANSPADLGNMLDLESIKKVYQQTATKSLGIEGLANKSLDTGSPLGNLVVEQLKQLGQNALQETVDVNWVRTRLLEATEQKKLMDTMTFGFFESPTRFVVRVRELGNNPTFVVMTLQDWTWRVTALYF
;
A
#
# COMPACT_ATOMS: atom_id res chain seq x y z
N MET A 1 -25.85 -1.54 33.46
CA MET A 1 -24.40 -1.65 33.12
C MET A 1 -24.07 -2.87 32.26
N ARG A 2 -24.58 -4.08 32.53
CA ARG A 2 -24.28 -5.31 31.74
C ARG A 2 -24.56 -5.19 30.24
N TYR A 3 -25.68 -4.56 29.87
CA TYR A 3 -26.04 -4.34 28.45
C TYR A 3 -25.11 -3.35 27.73
N LEU A 4 -24.62 -2.33 28.45
CA LEU A 4 -23.69 -1.35 27.90
C LEU A 4 -22.32 -1.99 27.62
N SER A 5 -21.82 -2.80 28.56
CA SER A 5 -20.57 -3.56 28.38
C SER A 5 -20.68 -4.55 27.22
N PHE A 6 -21.83 -5.22 27.07
CA PHE A 6 -22.07 -6.11 25.93
C PHE A 6 -22.08 -5.34 24.60
N LEU A 7 -22.69 -4.15 24.56
CA LEU A 7 -22.72 -3.33 23.35
C LEU A 7 -21.31 -2.83 22.96
N PHE A 8 -20.50 -2.40 23.93
CA PHE A 8 -19.10 -2.05 23.69
C PHE A 8 -18.27 -3.24 23.21
N PHE A 9 -18.47 -4.42 23.80
CA PHE A 9 -17.81 -5.64 23.35
C PHE A 9 -18.18 -5.98 21.90
N LEU A 10 -19.47 -5.91 21.55
CA LEU A 10 -19.93 -6.16 20.19
C LEU A 10 -19.37 -5.12 19.20
N ALA A 11 -19.36 -3.84 19.58
CA ALA A 11 -18.77 -2.78 18.77
C ALA A 11 -17.26 -3.00 18.56
N PHE A 12 -16.55 -3.45 19.58
CA PHE A 12 -15.13 -3.78 19.50
C PHE A 12 -14.86 -4.96 18.57
N VAL A 13 -15.63 -6.05 18.68
CA VAL A 13 -15.52 -7.20 17.78
C VAL A 13 -15.81 -6.81 16.33
N ALA A 14 -16.86 -5.99 16.11
CA ALA A 14 -17.17 -5.47 14.79
C ALA A 14 -16.01 -4.61 14.24
N PHE A 15 -15.46 -3.73 15.06
CA PHE A 15 -14.33 -2.87 14.69
C PHE A 15 -13.09 -3.67 14.28
N VAL A 16 -12.75 -4.71 15.04
CA VAL A 16 -11.60 -5.58 14.74
C VAL A 16 -11.85 -6.44 13.48
N GLY A 17 -13.10 -6.85 13.24
CA GLY A 17 -13.48 -7.65 12.06
C GLY A 17 -13.60 -6.86 10.75
N LEU A 18 -13.88 -5.55 10.82
CA LEU A 18 -14.09 -4.69 9.65
C LEU A 18 -12.95 -4.72 8.62
N PRO A 19 -11.66 -4.54 8.98
CA PRO A 19 -10.60 -4.58 7.97
C PRO A 19 -10.52 -5.92 7.27
N TYR A 20 -10.70 -7.05 7.97
CA TYR A 20 -10.73 -8.38 7.34
C TYR A 20 -11.89 -8.52 6.36
N TYR A 21 -13.06 -8.00 6.71
CA TYR A 21 -14.20 -7.94 5.79
C TYR A 21 -13.87 -7.09 4.55
N THR A 22 -13.17 -5.97 4.72
CA THR A 22 -12.73 -5.15 3.59
C THR A 22 -11.71 -5.87 2.71
N VAL A 23 -10.78 -6.65 3.27
CA VAL A 23 -9.86 -7.45 2.44
C VAL A 23 -10.61 -8.55 1.68
N TYR A 24 -11.62 -9.17 2.29
CA TYR A 24 -12.50 -10.11 1.57
C TYR A 24 -13.26 -9.43 0.42
N LYS A 25 -13.77 -8.21 0.64
CA LYS A 25 -14.40 -7.43 -0.43
C LYS A 25 -13.40 -7.06 -1.54
N LEU A 26 -12.16 -6.75 -1.17
CA LEU A 26 -11.07 -6.42 -2.11
C LEU A 26 -10.78 -7.62 -2.99
N ASP A 27 -10.68 -8.80 -2.39
CA ASP A 27 -10.47 -10.08 -3.09
C ASP A 27 -11.56 -10.34 -4.15
N ASN A 28 -12.83 -10.17 -3.76
CA ASN A 28 -13.95 -10.29 -4.70
C ASN A 28 -13.89 -9.25 -5.82
N ALA A 29 -13.53 -7.99 -5.53
CA ALA A 29 -13.41 -6.95 -6.53
C ALA A 29 -12.27 -7.21 -7.54
N LEU A 30 -11.15 -7.79 -7.08
CA LEU A 30 -10.02 -8.18 -7.91
C LEU A 30 -10.42 -9.28 -8.92
N ILE A 31 -11.14 -10.31 -8.43
CA ILE A 31 -11.59 -11.45 -9.23
C ILE A 31 -12.73 -11.07 -10.18
N ALA A 32 -13.73 -10.33 -9.68
CA ALA A 32 -14.88 -9.90 -10.47
C ALA A 32 -14.52 -8.88 -11.56
N ASN A 33 -13.28 -8.38 -11.57
CA ASN A 33 -12.80 -7.38 -12.52
C ASN A 33 -13.74 -6.16 -12.61
N SER A 34 -14.12 -5.61 -11.45
CA SER A 34 -14.97 -4.42 -11.35
C SER A 34 -14.10 -3.21 -10.98
N PRO A 35 -13.68 -2.37 -11.96
CA PRO A 35 -12.84 -1.21 -11.67
C PRO A 35 -13.55 -0.17 -10.80
N ALA A 36 -14.88 -0.09 -10.87
CA ALA A 36 -15.67 0.81 -10.06
C ALA A 36 -15.65 0.42 -8.57
N ASP A 37 -15.83 -0.87 -8.28
CA ASP A 37 -15.77 -1.36 -6.90
C ASP A 37 -14.37 -1.24 -6.32
N LEU A 38 -13.36 -1.57 -7.13
CA LEU A 38 -11.97 -1.46 -6.72
C LEU A 38 -11.60 0.02 -6.47
N GLY A 39 -11.95 0.93 -7.38
CA GLY A 39 -11.69 2.36 -7.24
C GLY A 39 -12.24 2.97 -5.95
N ASN A 40 -13.42 2.54 -5.49
CA ASN A 40 -14.00 3.00 -4.22
C ASN A 40 -13.24 2.52 -2.96
N MET A 41 -12.45 1.45 -3.12
CA MET A 41 -11.65 0.84 -2.05
C MET A 41 -10.20 1.31 -2.04
N LEU A 42 -9.77 2.02 -3.09
CA LEU A 42 -8.42 2.52 -3.26
C LEU A 42 -8.38 4.04 -3.06
N ASP A 43 -7.46 4.50 -2.23
CA ASP A 43 -7.04 5.90 -2.24
C ASP A 43 -5.84 6.02 -3.18
N LEU A 44 -6.12 6.24 -4.47
CA LEU A 44 -5.08 6.33 -5.50
C LEU A 44 -4.11 7.48 -5.27
N GLU A 45 -4.57 8.59 -4.66
CA GLU A 45 -3.70 9.73 -4.36
C GLU A 45 -2.67 9.36 -3.30
N SER A 46 -3.12 8.71 -2.22
CA SER A 46 -2.22 8.20 -1.17
C SER A 46 -1.30 7.12 -1.70
N ILE A 47 -1.81 6.15 -2.48
CA ILE A 47 -0.99 5.07 -3.05
C ILE A 47 0.08 5.67 -3.95
N LYS A 48 -0.28 6.60 -4.83
CA LYS A 48 0.67 7.31 -5.69
C LYS A 48 1.73 8.00 -4.85
N LYS A 49 1.34 8.81 -3.87
CA LYS A 49 2.28 9.52 -3.00
C LYS A 49 3.27 8.57 -2.31
N VAL A 50 2.80 7.46 -1.75
CA VAL A 50 3.65 6.49 -1.05
C VAL A 50 4.56 5.74 -2.03
N TYR A 51 4.05 5.34 -3.20
CA TYR A 51 4.86 4.74 -4.25
C TYR A 51 5.98 5.70 -4.67
N GLN A 52 5.65 6.97 -4.86
CA GLN A 52 6.60 7.99 -5.28
C GLN A 52 7.72 8.21 -4.24
N GLN A 53 7.35 8.28 -2.96
CA GLN A 53 8.30 8.39 -1.85
C GLN A 53 9.19 7.15 -1.73
N THR A 54 8.61 5.97 -1.87
CA THR A 54 9.34 4.70 -1.75
C THR A 54 10.33 4.52 -2.88
N ALA A 55 9.94 4.84 -4.12
CA ALA A 55 10.82 4.82 -5.29
C ALA A 55 11.99 5.82 -5.16
N THR A 56 11.72 7.03 -4.65
CA THR A 56 12.77 8.04 -4.42
C THR A 56 13.78 7.56 -3.38
N LYS A 57 13.30 6.89 -2.32
CA LYS A 57 14.14 6.35 -1.26
C LYS A 57 14.95 5.13 -1.71
N SER A 58 14.36 4.20 -2.47
CA SER A 58 15.06 3.00 -2.94
C SER A 58 16.18 3.31 -3.94
N LEU A 59 16.01 4.37 -4.74
CA LEU A 59 17.04 4.88 -5.65
C LEU A 59 18.18 5.63 -4.94
N GLY A 60 18.12 5.78 -3.60
CA GLY A 60 19.15 6.44 -2.82
C GLY A 60 19.34 7.93 -3.15
N ILE A 61 18.37 8.55 -3.83
CA ILE A 61 18.46 9.93 -4.33
C ILE A 61 18.67 10.91 -3.18
N GLU A 62 18.02 10.71 -2.03
CA GLU A 62 18.20 11.55 -0.84
C GLU A 62 19.61 11.44 -0.26
N GLY A 63 20.16 10.22 -0.18
CA GLY A 63 21.52 9.99 0.30
C GLY A 63 22.59 10.53 -0.63
N LEU A 64 22.39 10.37 -1.95
CA LEU A 64 23.29 10.88 -2.98
C LEU A 64 23.23 12.39 -3.11
N ALA A 65 22.04 13.01 -3.01
CA ALA A 65 21.87 14.47 -3.02
C ALA A 65 22.53 15.13 -1.81
N ASN A 66 22.37 14.56 -0.61
CA ASN A 66 23.03 15.08 0.58
C ASN A 66 24.55 14.96 0.48
N LYS A 67 25.06 13.87 -0.10
CA LYS A 67 26.51 13.67 -0.28
C LYS A 67 27.10 14.54 -1.40
N SER A 68 26.35 14.80 -2.47
CA SER A 68 26.81 15.65 -3.58
C SER A 68 26.86 17.13 -3.22
N LEU A 69 25.93 17.60 -2.39
CA LEU A 69 25.96 18.95 -1.80
C LEU A 69 27.19 19.15 -0.90
N ASP A 70 27.60 18.10 -0.18
CA ASP A 70 28.74 18.15 0.76
C ASP A 70 30.11 18.07 0.05
N THR A 71 30.18 17.40 -1.11
CA THR A 71 31.44 17.27 -1.89
C THR A 71 31.59 18.27 -3.03
N GLY A 72 30.56 19.04 -3.38
CA GLY A 72 30.62 20.06 -4.45
C GLY A 72 30.99 19.52 -5.84
N SER A 73 30.89 18.20 -6.06
CA SER A 73 31.40 17.55 -7.28
C SER A 73 30.39 17.69 -8.44
N PRO A 74 30.78 18.28 -9.59
CA PRO A 74 29.91 18.42 -10.76
C PRO A 74 29.38 17.09 -11.31
N LEU A 75 30.17 16.01 -11.17
CA LEU A 75 29.77 14.67 -11.57
C LEU A 75 28.70 14.07 -10.65
N GLY A 76 28.77 14.37 -9.34
CA GLY A 76 27.76 13.94 -8.38
C GLY A 76 26.40 14.58 -8.66
N ASN A 77 26.38 15.87 -8.98
CA ASN A 77 25.15 16.57 -9.34
C ASN A 77 24.53 16.04 -10.65
N LEU A 78 25.36 15.71 -11.67
CA LEU A 78 24.87 15.09 -12.91
C LEU A 78 24.25 13.71 -12.67
N VAL A 79 24.84 12.88 -11.80
CA VAL A 79 24.28 11.56 -11.45
C VAL A 79 22.97 11.72 -10.68
N VAL A 80 22.89 12.66 -9.73
CA VAL A 80 21.65 12.95 -9.00
C VAL A 80 20.56 13.47 -9.93
N GLU A 81 20.88 14.33 -10.89
CA GLU A 81 19.92 14.85 -11.89
C GLU A 81 19.39 13.73 -12.79
N GLN A 82 20.27 12.85 -13.29
CA GLN A 82 19.91 11.68 -14.09
C GLN A 82 19.05 10.68 -13.29
N LEU A 83 19.39 10.41 -12.03
CA LEU A 83 18.59 9.55 -11.15
C LEU A 83 17.25 10.18 -10.79
N LYS A 84 17.18 11.50 -10.63
CA LYS A 84 15.92 12.23 -10.48
C LYS A 84 15.07 12.13 -11.74
N GLN A 85 15.66 12.22 -12.93
CA GLN A 85 14.93 12.06 -14.20
C GLN A 85 14.46 10.61 -14.40
N LEU A 86 15.28 9.61 -14.11
CA LEU A 86 14.89 8.20 -14.15
C LEU A 86 13.82 7.87 -13.10
N GLY A 87 13.96 8.42 -11.90
CA GLY A 87 12.94 8.42 -10.86
C GLY A 87 11.66 9.05 -11.40
N GLN A 88 11.70 10.30 -11.88
CA GLN A 88 10.54 10.99 -12.48
C GLN A 88 9.90 10.21 -13.62
N ASN A 89 10.65 9.52 -14.46
CA ASN A 89 10.13 8.66 -15.52
C ASN A 89 9.46 7.38 -14.97
N ALA A 90 10.00 6.77 -13.91
CA ALA A 90 9.32 5.69 -13.18
C ALA A 90 8.08 6.21 -12.42
N LEU A 91 8.10 7.47 -11.97
CA LEU A 91 6.98 8.16 -11.31
C LEU A 91 5.93 8.68 -12.30
N GLN A 92 6.23 8.70 -13.60
CA GLN A 92 5.29 8.95 -14.70
C GLN A 92 4.42 7.72 -15.00
N GLU A 93 4.72 6.55 -14.41
CA GLU A 93 3.81 5.42 -14.42
C GLU A 93 2.50 5.85 -13.74
N THR A 94 1.42 5.87 -14.51
CA THR A 94 0.11 6.29 -14.02
C THR A 94 -0.39 5.27 -13.01
N VAL A 95 -0.30 5.60 -11.72
CA VAL A 95 -0.93 4.84 -10.64
C VAL A 95 -2.45 5.02 -10.76
N ASP A 96 -3.09 4.07 -11.43
CA ASP A 96 -4.54 3.97 -11.58
C ASP A 96 -5.08 2.67 -10.97
N VAL A 97 -6.40 2.47 -11.06
CA VAL A 97 -7.09 1.28 -10.54
C VAL A 97 -6.56 -0.01 -11.19
N ASN A 98 -6.26 0.02 -12.49
CA ASN A 98 -5.77 -1.15 -13.23
C ASN A 98 -4.34 -1.48 -12.83
N TRP A 99 -3.48 -0.47 -12.64
CA TRP A 99 -2.14 -0.63 -12.13
C TRP A 99 -2.16 -1.32 -10.77
N VAL A 100 -2.98 -0.84 -9.82
CA VAL A 100 -3.12 -1.45 -8.49
C VAL A 100 -3.62 -2.89 -8.60
N ARG A 101 -4.63 -3.14 -9.44
CA ARG A 101 -5.16 -4.48 -9.68
C ARG A 101 -4.08 -5.43 -10.18
N THR A 102 -3.33 -5.03 -11.21
CA THR A 102 -2.26 -5.84 -11.80
C THR A 102 -1.20 -6.17 -10.75
N ARG A 103 -0.75 -5.17 -9.99
CA ARG A 103 0.24 -5.38 -8.92
C ARG A 103 -0.26 -6.32 -7.82
N LEU A 104 -1.52 -6.21 -7.42
CA LEU A 104 -2.11 -7.12 -6.43
C LEU A 104 -2.24 -8.54 -6.99
N LEU A 105 -2.69 -8.72 -8.23
CA LEU A 105 -2.77 -10.04 -8.87
C LEU A 105 -1.39 -10.67 -9.09
N GLU A 106 -0.37 -9.89 -9.43
CA GLU A 106 1.01 -10.35 -9.48
C GLU A 106 1.48 -10.81 -8.09
N ALA A 107 1.21 -10.01 -7.05
CA ALA A 107 1.60 -10.32 -5.68
C ALA A 107 0.90 -11.57 -5.11
N THR A 108 -0.33 -11.86 -5.55
CA THR A 108 -1.09 -13.05 -5.14
C THR A 108 -0.93 -14.23 -6.09
N GLU A 109 -0.10 -14.13 -7.14
CA GLU A 109 0.02 -15.15 -8.19
C GLU A 109 -1.34 -15.54 -8.81
N GLN A 110 -2.21 -14.55 -9.04
CA GLN A 110 -3.59 -14.72 -9.54
C GLN A 110 -4.51 -15.51 -8.59
N LYS A 111 -4.07 -15.81 -7.36
CA LYS A 111 -4.90 -16.43 -6.33
C LYS A 111 -5.64 -15.35 -5.54
N LYS A 112 -6.56 -15.80 -4.68
CA LYS A 112 -7.25 -14.93 -3.75
C LYS A 112 -6.27 -14.26 -2.80
N LEU A 113 -6.49 -12.97 -2.54
CA LEU A 113 -5.71 -12.21 -1.57
C LEU A 113 -5.80 -12.83 -0.17
N MET A 114 -6.97 -13.38 0.16
CA MET A 114 -7.22 -14.00 1.45
C MET A 114 -6.51 -15.33 1.62
N ASP A 115 -6.33 -16.09 0.54
CA ASP A 115 -5.61 -17.36 0.54
C ASP A 115 -4.08 -17.16 0.57
N THR A 116 -3.60 -15.99 0.15
CA THR A 116 -2.17 -15.64 0.08
C THR A 116 -1.71 -14.73 1.21
N MET A 117 -2.65 -14.26 2.04
CA MET A 117 -2.37 -13.48 3.24
C MET A 117 -1.70 -14.37 4.29
N THR A 118 -0.44 -14.08 4.59
CA THR A 118 0.30 -14.79 5.65
C THR A 118 0.23 -14.07 6.99
N PHE A 119 -0.09 -12.77 6.97
CA PHE A 119 -0.17 -11.94 8.17
C PHE A 119 -1.13 -10.77 7.93
N GLY A 120 -1.92 -10.43 8.94
CA GLY A 120 -2.82 -9.27 8.93
C GLY A 120 -2.96 -8.73 10.33
N PHE A 121 -2.48 -7.50 10.58
CA PHE A 121 -2.49 -6.92 11.93
C PHE A 121 -2.65 -5.39 11.92
N PHE A 122 -3.16 -4.85 13.03
CA PHE A 122 -3.28 -3.42 13.24
C PHE A 122 -1.94 -2.82 13.67
N GLU A 123 -1.36 -1.95 12.84
CA GLU A 123 -0.24 -1.10 13.26
C GLU A 123 -0.71 0.05 14.16
N SER A 124 -1.95 0.50 13.96
CA SER A 124 -2.65 1.45 14.83
C SER A 124 -4.16 1.22 14.72
N PRO A 125 -5.00 1.84 15.58
CA PRO A 125 -6.45 1.70 15.46
C PRO A 125 -7.01 2.09 14.07
N THR A 126 -6.33 2.98 13.35
CA THR A 126 -6.75 3.45 12.04
C THR A 126 -5.90 2.90 10.90
N ARG A 127 -4.96 1.98 11.16
CA ARG A 127 -4.03 1.45 10.17
C ARG A 127 -3.87 -0.06 10.32
N PHE A 128 -4.20 -0.78 9.25
CA PHE A 128 -4.15 -2.22 9.19
C PHE A 128 -3.23 -2.65 8.04
N VAL A 129 -2.35 -3.60 8.30
CA VAL A 129 -1.37 -4.06 7.33
C VAL A 129 -1.55 -5.54 7.07
N VAL A 130 -1.65 -5.87 5.79
CA VAL A 130 -1.74 -7.23 5.26
C VAL A 130 -0.44 -7.55 4.55
N ARG A 131 0.20 -8.66 4.93
CA ARG A 131 1.33 -9.21 4.21
C ARG A 131 0.87 -10.37 3.35
N VAL A 132 1.15 -10.24 2.07
CA VAL A 132 0.94 -11.25 1.03
C VAL A 132 2.26 -11.97 0.82
N ARG A 133 2.23 -13.31 0.79
CA ARG A 133 3.39 -14.21 0.74
C ARG A 133 4.24 -14.24 2.03
N GLU A 134 5.12 -15.22 2.10
CA GLU A 134 5.99 -15.47 3.24
C GLU A 134 7.18 -14.50 3.27
N LEU A 135 7.70 -14.25 4.48
CA LEU A 135 8.96 -13.53 4.66
C LEU A 135 10.10 -14.28 3.95
N GLY A 136 10.88 -13.57 3.14
CA GLY A 136 11.96 -14.16 2.34
C GLY A 136 11.55 -14.54 0.91
N ASN A 137 10.25 -14.55 0.58
CA ASN A 137 9.75 -14.80 -0.78
C ASN A 137 9.10 -13.53 -1.38
N ASN A 138 9.87 -12.43 -1.35
CA ASN A 138 9.48 -11.12 -1.88
C ASN A 138 8.09 -10.64 -1.39
N PRO A 139 7.89 -10.47 -0.06
CA PRO A 139 6.57 -10.21 0.52
C PRO A 139 6.02 -8.85 0.06
N THR A 140 4.73 -8.83 -0.28
CA THR A 140 4.03 -7.58 -0.63
C THR A 140 3.18 -7.15 0.56
N PHE A 141 3.31 -5.89 0.97
CA PHE A 141 2.52 -5.32 2.06
C PHE A 141 1.43 -4.42 1.49
N VAL A 142 0.18 -4.77 1.78
CA VAL A 142 -1.01 -3.97 1.49
C VAL A 142 -1.40 -3.24 2.76
N VAL A 143 -1.34 -1.91 2.72
CA VAL A 143 -1.68 -1.07 3.87
C VAL A 143 -3.03 -0.44 3.65
N MET A 144 -3.88 -0.60 4.65
CA MET A 144 -5.22 -0.06 4.70
C MET A 144 -5.32 0.96 5.83
N THR A 145 -5.97 2.07 5.54
CA THR A 145 -6.24 3.13 6.52
C THR A 145 -7.74 3.34 6.64
N LEU A 146 -8.22 3.57 7.86
CA LEU A 146 -9.59 3.99 8.11
C LEU A 146 -9.74 5.47 7.75
N GLN A 147 -10.46 5.75 6.66
CA GLN A 147 -10.77 7.09 6.15
C GLN A 147 -12.29 7.24 6.07
N ASP A 148 -12.86 8.27 6.69
CA ASP A 148 -14.31 8.52 6.68
C ASP A 148 -15.15 7.28 7.04
N TRP A 149 -14.74 6.58 8.11
CA TRP A 149 -15.36 5.32 8.58
C TRP A 149 -15.27 4.12 7.62
N THR A 150 -14.50 4.25 6.54
CA THR A 150 -14.31 3.19 5.55
C THR A 150 -12.83 2.81 5.48
N TRP A 151 -12.53 1.52 5.49
CA TRP A 151 -11.17 1.05 5.25
C TRP A 151 -10.85 1.15 3.75
N ARG A 152 -9.77 1.85 3.42
CA ARG A 152 -9.27 1.98 2.04
C ARG A 152 -7.82 1.58 1.97
N VAL A 153 -7.41 0.99 0.86
CA VAL A 153 -5.99 0.72 0.57
C VAL A 153 -5.34 2.07 0.26
N THR A 154 -4.31 2.40 1.03
CA THR A 154 -3.60 3.68 0.93
C THR A 154 -2.14 3.53 0.54
N ALA A 155 -1.59 2.31 0.65
CA ALA A 155 -0.22 2.04 0.21
C ALA A 155 -0.01 0.57 -0.15
N LEU A 156 0.94 0.36 -1.07
CA LEU A 156 1.46 -0.94 -1.46
C LEU A 156 2.98 -0.87 -1.39
N TYR A 157 3.60 -1.83 -0.70
CA TYR A 157 5.04 -2.01 -0.67
C TYR A 157 5.39 -3.36 -1.28
N PHE A 158 6.34 -3.36 -2.20
CA PHE A 158 6.81 -4.54 -2.93
C PHE A 158 8.25 -4.86 -2.56
#